data_AF-I0WB85-F1
#
_entry.id   AF-I0WB85-F1
#
_cell.length_a   1.000
_cell.length_b   1.000
_cell.length_c   1.000
_cell.angle_alpha   90.00
_cell.angle_beta   90.00
_cell.angle_gamma   90.00
#
_symmetry.space_group_name_H-M   'P 1'
#
loop_
_entity.id
_entity.type
_entity.pdbx_description
1 polymer ?
#
loop_
_entity_poly.entity_id
_entity_poly.type
_entity_poly.pdbx_seq_one_letter_code
_entity_poly.pdbx_strand_id
1 'polypeptide(L)'
;MAFKNTITIGVLSKCLRFAILQNKPHIFLPYLLSKHVDTTFSNKLRFYDFFIHTLCYAYQISKGPMYLKIEIPNWENEGYLHYCFYDKYHVNSRICIKIKESDLKIYLDIPPF
;
A
#
# COMPACT_ATOMS: atom_id res chain seq x y z
N MET A 1 26.29 -18.11 -1.89
CA MET A 1 24.84 -18.34 -2.09
C MET A 1 24.11 -17.01 -1.97
N ALA A 2 23.68 -16.43 -3.09
CA ALA A 2 22.86 -15.22 -3.05
C ALA A 2 21.43 -15.63 -2.69
N PHE A 3 20.94 -15.24 -1.52
CA PHE A 3 19.52 -15.28 -1.23
C PHE A 3 18.82 -14.37 -2.26
N LYS A 4 18.19 -14.96 -3.27
CA LYS A 4 17.19 -14.27 -4.06
C LYS A 4 16.04 -13.98 -3.09
N ASN A 5 16.05 -12.79 -2.48
CA ASN A 5 14.90 -12.25 -1.76
C ASN A 5 13.81 -11.99 -2.81
N THR A 6 13.11 -13.04 -3.22
CA THR A 6 11.88 -12.92 -3.99
C THR A 6 10.84 -12.34 -3.05
N ILE A 7 10.62 -11.02 -3.13
CA ILE A 7 9.50 -10.39 -2.43
C ILE A 7 8.24 -10.92 -3.10
N THR A 8 7.46 -11.70 -2.36
CA THR A 8 6.13 -12.12 -2.79
C THR A 8 5.10 -11.06 -2.43
N ILE A 9 3.96 -11.04 -3.11
CA ILE A 9 2.82 -10.20 -2.70
C ILE A 9 2.44 -10.42 -1.23
N GLY A 10 2.59 -11.64 -0.71
CA GLY A 10 2.32 -11.98 0.68
C GLY A 10 3.23 -11.24 1.68
N VAL A 11 4.53 -11.13 1.38
CA VAL A 11 5.46 -10.38 2.24
C VAL A 11 5.21 -8.88 2.12
N LEU A 12 5.04 -8.37 0.90
CA LEU A 12 4.78 -6.94 0.67
C LEU A 12 3.49 -6.49 1.35
N SER A 13 2.39 -7.23 1.14
CA SER A 13 1.08 -6.93 1.73
C SER A 13 1.12 -6.97 3.26
N LYS A 14 1.84 -7.93 3.86
CA LYS A 14 2.03 -8.00 5.32
C LYS A 14 2.80 -6.78 5.84
N CYS A 15 3.90 -6.40 5.19
CA CYS A 15 4.71 -5.25 5.58
C CYS A 15 3.97 -3.93 5.39
N LEU A 16 3.24 -3.77 4.28
CA LEU A 16 2.41 -2.60 4.01
C LEU A 16 1.29 -2.46 5.04
N ARG A 17 0.55 -3.55 5.28
CA ARG A 17 -0.50 -3.59 6.31
C ARG A 17 0.06 -3.23 7.68
N PHE A 18 1.22 -3.79 8.04
CA PHE A 18 1.85 -3.48 9.32
C PHE A 18 2.29 -2.01 9.40
N ALA A 19 2.94 -1.50 8.36
CA ALA A 19 3.39 -0.12 8.29
C ALA A 19 2.23 0.88 8.44
N ILE A 20 1.08 0.59 7.82
CA ILE A 20 -0.11 1.44 7.91
C ILE A 20 -0.78 1.30 9.26
N LEU A 21 -1.13 0.09 9.72
CA LEU A 21 -1.90 -0.10 10.96
C LEU A 21 -1.14 0.31 12.22
N GLN A 22 0.20 0.28 12.18
CA GLN A 22 1.06 0.66 13.30
C GLN A 22 1.58 2.09 13.20
N ASN A 23 1.20 2.84 12.16
CA ASN A 23 1.76 4.15 11.84
C ASN A 23 3.31 4.15 11.79
N LYS A 24 3.90 3.13 11.16
CA LYS A 24 5.35 2.93 11.03
C LYS A 24 5.74 2.80 9.55
N PRO A 25 5.66 3.89 8.77
CA PRO A 25 5.91 3.85 7.33
C PRO A 25 7.34 3.43 6.97
N HIS A 26 8.33 3.61 7.85
CA HIS A 26 9.73 3.23 7.61
C HIS A 26 9.94 1.72 7.41
N ILE A 27 9.05 0.88 7.95
CA ILE A 27 9.10 -0.58 7.80
C ILE A 27 8.86 -0.99 6.35
N PHE A 28 8.07 -0.20 5.62
CA PHE A 28 7.72 -0.49 4.23
C PHE A 28 8.82 -0.05 3.24
N LEU A 29 9.64 0.94 3.59
CA LEU A 29 10.64 1.53 2.69
C LEU A 29 11.60 0.51 2.04
N PRO A 30 12.21 -0.46 2.76
CA PRO A 30 13.11 -1.43 2.14
C PRO A 30 12.43 -2.30 1.08
N TYR A 31 11.14 -2.62 1.28
CA TYR A 31 10.36 -3.42 0.34
C TYR A 31 10.01 -2.62 -0.90
N LEU A 32 9.63 -1.35 -0.73
CA LEU A 32 9.37 -0.41 -1.81
C LEU A 32 10.58 -0.23 -2.73
N LEU A 33 11.78 -0.10 -2.14
CA LEU A 33 13.03 0.11 -2.89
C LEU A 33 13.53 -1.14 -3.63
N SER A 34 12.92 -2.30 -3.41
CA SER A 34 13.28 -3.52 -4.13
C SER A 34 13.06 -3.40 -5.63
N LYS A 35 13.92 -4.06 -6.41
CA LYS A 35 13.79 -4.16 -7.88
C LYS A 35 12.51 -4.87 -8.37
N HIS A 36 11.83 -5.57 -7.47
CA HIS A 36 10.59 -6.31 -7.77
C HIS A 36 9.33 -5.50 -7.50
N VAL A 37 9.45 -4.28 -6.99
CA VAL A 37 8.31 -3.38 -6.77
C VAL A 37 8.44 -2.22 -7.74
N ASP A 38 7.37 -1.86 -8.42
CA ASP A 38 7.27 -0.64 -9.21
C ASP A 38 6.07 0.19 -8.72
N THR A 39 6.10 1.48 -9.02
CA THR A 39 5.07 2.43 -8.61
C THR A 39 4.56 3.20 -9.82
N THR A 40 3.35 3.75 -9.73
CA THR A 40 2.84 4.71 -10.74
C THR A 40 3.67 5.99 -10.84
N PHE A 41 4.46 6.29 -9.82
CA PHE A 41 5.39 7.41 -9.80
C PHE A 41 6.70 7.01 -10.50
N SER A 42 7.29 7.95 -11.25
CA SER A 42 8.61 7.76 -11.88
C SER A 42 9.75 7.58 -10.88
N ASN A 43 9.54 7.97 -9.62
CA ASN A 43 10.51 7.84 -8.53
C ASN A 43 9.84 7.24 -7.29
N LYS A 44 10.37 6.10 -6.83
CA LYS A 44 9.89 5.37 -5.65
C LYS A 44 9.98 6.18 -4.35
N LEU A 45 10.98 7.07 -4.22
CA LEU A 45 11.06 7.96 -3.06
C LEU A 45 9.95 9.01 -3.10
N ARG A 46 9.56 9.52 -4.27
CA ARG A 46 8.40 10.43 -4.38
C ARG A 46 7.09 9.71 -4.05
N PHE A 47 6.94 8.45 -4.49
CA PHE A 47 5.82 7.62 -4.05
C PHE A 47 5.83 7.47 -2.53
N TYR A 48 6.99 7.23 -1.94
CA TYR A 48 7.14 7.06 -0.50
C TYR A 48 6.78 8.32 0.29
N ASP A 49 7.23 9.48 -0.18
CA ASP A 49 6.89 10.77 0.43
C ASP A 49 5.38 11.01 0.35
N PHE A 50 4.78 10.77 -0.82
CA PHE A 50 3.33 10.87 -1.01
C PHE A 50 2.57 9.88 -0.09
N PHE A 51 3.08 8.66 0.06
CA PHE A 51 2.55 7.67 0.97
C PHE A 51 2.59 8.14 2.43
N ILE A 52 3.71 8.71 2.90
CA ILE A 52 3.83 9.25 4.26
C ILE A 52 2.83 10.40 4.46
N HIS A 53 2.75 11.33 3.53
CA HIS A 53 1.82 12.46 3.61
C HIS A 53 0.37 11.97 3.68
N THR A 54 -0.01 11.04 2.81
CA THR A 54 -1.35 10.44 2.78
C THR A 54 -1.64 9.67 4.07
N LEU A 55 -0.68 8.90 4.59
CA LEU A 55 -0.84 8.16 5.84
C LEU A 55 -1.02 9.11 7.04
N CYS A 56 -0.23 10.17 7.11
CA CYS A 56 -0.33 11.19 8.15
C CYS A 56 -1.73 11.82 8.16
N TYR A 57 -2.21 12.23 6.98
CA TYR A 57 -3.55 12.78 6.83
C TYR A 57 -4.63 11.76 7.20
N ALA A 58 -4.51 10.51 6.73
CA ALA A 58 -5.43 9.42 7.06
C ALA A 58 -5.56 9.23 8.57
N TYR A 59 -4.46 9.25 9.33
CA TYR A 59 -4.48 9.15 10.78
C TYR A 59 -5.09 10.39 11.45
N GLN A 60 -4.84 11.60 10.94
CA GLN A 60 -5.42 12.83 11.49
C GLN A 60 -6.96 12.84 11.39
N ILE A 61 -7.50 12.34 10.27
CA ILE A 61 -8.95 12.33 10.04
C ILE A 61 -9.63 11.05 10.55
N SER A 62 -8.87 10.02 10.91
CA SER A 62 -9.40 8.75 11.41
C SER A 62 -9.94 8.89 12.82
N LYS A 63 -11.07 8.25 13.09
CA LYS A 63 -11.64 8.11 14.43
C LYS A 63 -11.35 6.70 14.95
N GLY A 64 -10.33 6.59 15.80
CA GLY A 64 -9.92 5.31 16.38
C GLY A 64 -9.08 4.43 15.43
N PRO A 65 -8.91 3.14 15.76
CA PRO A 65 -8.02 2.26 15.03
C PRO A 65 -8.56 1.92 13.64
N MET A 66 -7.66 1.94 12.65
CA MET A 66 -7.96 1.49 11.31
C MET A 66 -7.95 -0.04 11.19
N TYR A 67 -8.64 -0.56 10.19
CA TYR A 67 -8.62 -1.97 9.79
C TYR A 67 -8.62 -2.08 8.26
N LEU A 68 -8.02 -3.17 7.75
CA LEU A 68 -7.91 -3.41 6.31
C LEU A 68 -9.16 -4.15 5.79
N LYS A 69 -9.67 -3.70 4.64
CA LYS A 69 -10.54 -4.45 3.74
C LYS A 69 -9.85 -4.53 2.37
N ILE A 70 -9.77 -5.74 1.81
CA ILE A 70 -9.26 -5.94 0.45
C ILE A 70 -10.48 -5.96 -0.46
N GLU A 71 -10.52 -5.04 -1.41
CA GLU A 71 -11.64 -4.84 -2.32
C GLU A 71 -11.20 -5.10 -3.76
N ILE A 72 -12.14 -5.58 -4.56
CA ILE A 72 -12.01 -5.73 -6.01
C ILE A 72 -13.25 -5.04 -6.59
N PRO A 73 -13.20 -3.71 -6.80
CA PRO A 73 -14.35 -2.98 -7.28
C PRO A 73 -14.82 -3.51 -8.65
N ASN A 74 -16.12 -3.51 -8.91
CA ASN A 74 -16.65 -4.01 -10.19
C ASN A 74 -16.16 -3.23 -11.42
N TRP A 75 -15.68 -2.00 -11.23
CA TRP A 75 -15.09 -1.17 -12.28
C TRP A 75 -13.58 -1.43 -12.48
N GLU A 76 -12.95 -2.22 -11.61
CA GLU A 76 -11.53 -2.53 -11.66
C GLU A 76 -11.25 -3.61 -12.72
N ASN A 77 -10.82 -3.17 -13.90
CA ASN A 77 -10.57 -4.02 -15.05
C ASN A 77 -9.08 -4.32 -15.28
N GLU A 78 -8.19 -3.66 -14.54
CA GLU A 78 -6.74 -3.79 -14.71
C GLU A 78 -6.14 -4.86 -13.77
N GLY A 79 -6.97 -5.51 -12.95
CA GLY A 79 -6.54 -6.59 -12.07
C GLY A 79 -5.82 -6.11 -10.80
N TYR A 80 -6.07 -4.87 -10.37
CA TYR A 80 -5.60 -4.40 -9.07
C TYR A 80 -6.45 -4.94 -7.91
N LEU A 81 -5.79 -5.29 -6.82
CA LEU A 81 -6.41 -5.45 -5.50
C LEU A 81 -6.33 -4.13 -4.75
N HIS A 82 -7.45 -3.69 -4.17
CA HIS A 82 -7.55 -2.43 -3.45
C HIS A 82 -7.42 -2.69 -1.95
N TYR A 83 -6.28 -2.33 -1.38
CA TYR A 83 -6.01 -2.43 0.04
C TYR A 83 -6.51 -1.16 0.72
N CYS A 84 -7.80 -1.15 1.06
CA CYS A 84 -8.47 0.01 1.63
C CYS A 84 -8.55 -0.11 3.15
N PHE A 85 -8.09 0.92 3.85
CA PHE A 85 -8.04 1.00 5.30
C PHE A 85 -9.15 1.91 5.80
N TYR A 86 -10.02 1.36 6.64
CA TYR A 86 -11.20 2.03 7.18
C TYR A 86 -11.04 2.22 8.68
N ASP A 87 -11.75 3.19 9.24
CA ASP A 87 -12.06 3.18 10.66
C ASP A 87 -13.51 2.73 10.89
N LYS A 88 -13.94 2.68 12.15
CA LYS A 88 -15.30 2.21 12.49
C LYS A 88 -16.39 3.24 12.22
N TYR A 89 -16.04 4.50 11.91
CA TYR A 89 -16.98 5.62 11.91
C TYR A 89 -17.27 6.13 10.50
N HIS A 90 -16.30 6.06 9.59
CA HIS A 90 -16.42 6.57 8.23
C HIS A 90 -16.83 5.45 7.27
N VAL A 91 -17.75 5.78 6.36
CA VAL A 91 -18.19 4.90 5.28
C VAL A 91 -17.06 4.68 4.26
N ASN A 92 -16.29 5.73 3.96
CA ASN A 92 -15.21 5.69 2.99
C ASN A 92 -13.87 5.33 3.65
N SER A 93 -13.00 4.68 2.89
CA SER A 93 -11.63 4.41 3.34
C SER A 93 -10.88 5.70 3.67
N ARG A 94 -9.92 5.59 4.58
CA ARG A 94 -9.05 6.68 5.04
C ARG A 94 -7.76 6.74 4.23
N ILE A 95 -7.29 5.57 3.78
CA ILE A 95 -6.21 5.40 2.81
C ILE A 95 -6.50 4.13 2.01
N CYS A 96 -6.19 4.12 0.71
CA CYS A 96 -6.31 2.94 -0.13
C CYS A 96 -5.09 2.85 -1.04
N ILE A 97 -4.60 1.64 -1.22
CA ILE A 97 -3.41 1.36 -2.01
C ILE A 97 -3.76 0.25 -2.98
N LYS A 98 -3.57 0.49 -4.27
CA LYS A 98 -3.78 -0.53 -5.28
C LYS A 98 -2.50 -1.34 -5.42
N ILE A 99 -2.67 -2.66 -5.46
CA ILE A 99 -1.58 -3.61 -5.62
C ILE A 99 -1.92 -4.54 -6.77
N LYS A 100 -1.03 -4.65 -7.75
CA LYS A 100 -1.14 -5.61 -8.85
C LYS A 100 0.12 -6.44 -8.92
N GLU A 101 -0.05 -7.75 -8.99
CA GLU A 101 1.07 -8.68 -9.19
C GLU A 101 1.15 -9.06 -10.67
N SER A 102 2.37 -9.13 -11.18
CA SER A 102 2.72 -9.83 -12.41
C SER A 102 3.82 -10.84 -12.11
N ASP A 103 4.13 -11.71 -13.07
CA ASP A 103 5.09 -12.82 -12.92
C ASP A 103 6.47 -12.43 -12.34
N LEU A 104 6.86 -11.15 -12.45
CA LEU A 104 8.18 -10.66 -12.03
C LEU A 104 8.15 -9.42 -11.13
N LYS A 105 7.00 -8.73 -11.03
CA LYS A 105 6.91 -7.40 -10.43
C LYS A 105 5.59 -7.20 -9.69
N ILE A 106 5.64 -6.37 -8.65
CA ILE A 106 4.48 -5.88 -7.93
C ILE A 106 4.35 -4.38 -8.21
N TYR A 107 3.20 -3.98 -8.73
CA TYR A 107 2.88 -2.59 -9.03
C TYR A 107 2.04 -1.99 -7.93
N LEU A 108 2.44 -0.80 -7.47
CA LEU A 108 1.76 -0.05 -6.42
C LEU A 108 1.25 1.29 -6.95
N ASP A 109 0.03 1.63 -6.53
CA ASP A 109 -0.56 2.93 -6.77
C ASP A 109 -1.27 3.44 -5.53
N ILE A 110 -1.28 4.75 -5.34
CA ILE A 110 -2.08 5.42 -4.31
C ILE A 110 -3.00 6.39 -5.06
N PRO A 111 -4.29 6.02 -5.24
CA PRO A 111 -5.22 6.90 -5.91
C PRO A 111 -5.39 8.20 -5.11
N PRO A 112 -5.51 9.36 -5.78
CA PRO A 112 -5.90 10.59 -5.11
C PRO A 112 -7.32 10.43 -4.51
N PHE A 113 -7.49 10.95 -3.30
CA PHE A 113 -8.75 10.98 -2.56
C PHE A 113 -9.60 12.19 -2.91
#